data_AF-A0A0D0B211-F1
#
_entry.id   AF-A0A0D0B211-F1
#
_cell.length_a   1.000
_cell.length_b   1.000
_cell.length_c   1.000
_cell.angle_alpha   90.00
_cell.angle_beta   90.00
_cell.angle_gamma   90.00
#
_symmetry.space_group_name_H-M   'P 1'
#
loop_
_entity.id
_entity.type
_entity.pdbx_description
1 polymer ?
#
loop_
_entity_poly.entity_id
_entity_poly.type
_entity_poly.pdbx_seq_one_letter_code
_entity_poly.pdbx_strand_id
1 'polypeptide(L)'
;MSAYGVINRPQRTSYLPATLWDSPRVEPDLGTQSFVTIHHIDRAAVERIQTGLFDYLHSIFADEVDKGLTYPQEDIRDPAAFGTYFFGGDVLVAIAGKGDPPAIESEARGVREIEQSPDAARNGRTWEECVAGFYYVKPNYPGRSSTVDL
;
A
#
# COMPACT_ATOMS: atom_id res chain seq x y z
N MET A 1 -14.82 6.95 8.12
CA MET A 1 -15.41 6.34 9.35
C MET A 1 -15.56 4.83 9.14
N SER A 2 -15.33 3.99 10.16
CA SER A 2 -15.74 2.56 10.07
C SER A 2 -17.26 2.47 10.04
N ALA A 3 -17.81 1.37 9.51
CA ALA A 3 -19.25 1.07 9.63
C ALA A 3 -19.72 1.06 11.09
N TYR A 4 -18.81 0.84 12.04
CA TYR A 4 -19.07 0.73 13.48
C TYR A 4 -18.44 1.86 14.32
N GLY A 5 -18.10 3.01 13.72
CA GLY A 5 -17.54 4.15 14.46
C GLY A 5 -16.02 4.07 14.69
N VAL A 6 -15.55 4.70 15.77
CA VAL A 6 -14.12 4.80 16.12
C VAL A 6 -13.65 3.48 16.73
N ILE A 7 -12.68 2.84 16.09
CA ILE A 7 -12.06 1.60 16.60
C ILE A 7 -10.83 2.01 17.41
N ASN A 8 -10.82 1.68 18.71
CA ASN A 8 -9.69 1.94 19.58
C ASN A 8 -8.57 0.94 19.25
N ARG A 9 -7.41 1.43 18.81
CA ARG A 9 -6.30 0.59 18.35
C ARG A 9 -5.18 0.58 19.40
N PRO A 10 -4.59 -0.58 19.74
CA PRO A 10 -3.36 -0.60 20.51
C PRO A 10 -2.24 0.13 19.76
N GLN A 11 -1.33 0.75 20.51
CA GLN A 11 -0.20 1.46 19.92
C GLN A 11 0.65 0.47 19.11
N ARG A 12 0.88 0.79 17.84
CA ARG A 12 1.69 -0.03 16.94
C ARG A 12 3.14 -0.05 17.42
N THR A 13 3.72 -1.24 17.55
CA THR A 13 5.11 -1.45 17.97
C THR A 13 6.08 -1.58 16.78
N SER A 14 5.61 -2.06 15.62
CA SER A 14 6.40 -2.15 14.40
C SER A 14 5.54 -2.19 13.12
N TYR A 15 6.18 -1.94 11.98
CA TYR A 15 5.63 -2.20 10.65
C TYR A 15 6.06 -3.57 10.16
N LEU A 16 5.27 -4.13 9.24
CA LEU A 16 5.70 -5.34 8.52
C LEU A 16 6.88 -4.98 7.61
N PRO A 17 7.87 -5.87 7.47
CA PRO A 17 8.97 -5.67 6.55
C PRO A 17 8.44 -5.57 5.11
N ALA A 18 9.16 -4.83 4.26
CA ALA A 18 8.84 -4.80 2.84
C ALA A 18 9.12 -6.17 2.23
N THR A 19 8.30 -6.60 1.28
CA THR A 19 8.46 -7.92 0.64
C THR A 19 8.58 -7.79 -0.87
N LEU A 20 9.48 -8.56 -1.46
CA LEU A 20 9.63 -8.72 -2.90
C LEU A 20 8.91 -9.97 -3.38
N TRP A 21 8.13 -9.79 -4.43
CA TRP A 21 7.36 -10.81 -5.12
C TRP A 21 7.81 -10.89 -6.57
N ASP A 22 8.29 -12.07 -6.98
CA ASP A 22 8.57 -12.34 -8.38
C ASP A 22 7.27 -12.26 -9.19
N SER A 23 7.27 -11.52 -10.29
CA SER A 23 6.11 -11.54 -11.19
C SER A 23 6.06 -12.87 -11.93
N PRO A 24 4.89 -13.53 -11.99
CA PRO A 24 4.72 -14.68 -12.87
C PRO A 24 4.68 -14.28 -14.36
N ARG A 25 4.58 -12.97 -14.66
CA ARG A 25 4.53 -12.43 -16.01
C ARG A 25 5.91 -11.90 -16.43
N VAL A 26 6.53 -12.59 -17.37
CA VAL A 26 7.61 -12.03 -18.18
C VAL A 26 6.94 -11.10 -19.20
N GLU A 27 7.25 -9.80 -19.18
CA GLU A 27 6.81 -8.93 -20.28
C GLU A 27 7.58 -9.33 -21.55
N PRO A 28 6.89 -9.83 -22.60
CA PRO A 28 7.57 -10.43 -23.76
C PRO A 28 8.46 -9.45 -24.53
N ASP A 29 8.14 -8.15 -24.49
CA ASP A 29 8.73 -7.14 -25.38
C ASP A 29 9.98 -6.45 -24.84
N LEU A 30 10.34 -6.65 -23.56
CA LEU A 30 11.42 -5.87 -22.92
C LEU A 30 12.53 -6.69 -22.27
N GLY A 31 12.44 -8.04 -22.27
CA GLY A 31 13.46 -8.93 -21.70
C GLY A 31 13.80 -8.68 -20.23
N THR A 32 13.03 -7.84 -19.53
CA THR A 32 13.26 -7.41 -18.16
C THR A 32 12.32 -8.16 -17.24
N GLN A 33 12.88 -8.78 -16.21
CA GLN A 33 12.09 -9.43 -15.18
C GLN A 33 11.27 -8.35 -14.45
N SER A 34 9.95 -8.51 -14.44
CA SER A 34 9.10 -7.67 -13.62
C SER A 34 9.01 -8.27 -12.22
N PHE A 35 8.99 -7.42 -11.21
CA PHE A 35 8.78 -7.81 -9.82
C PHE A 35 7.93 -6.76 -9.14
N VAL A 36 7.34 -7.11 -7.99
CA VAL A 36 6.56 -6.19 -7.18
C VAL A 36 7.14 -6.17 -5.78
N THR A 37 7.25 -4.98 -5.20
CA THR A 37 7.59 -4.81 -3.79
C THR A 37 6.37 -4.31 -3.04
N ILE A 38 6.04 -4.92 -1.90
CA ILE A 38 4.91 -4.52 -1.06
C ILE A 38 5.48 -3.86 0.19
N HIS A 39 5.01 -2.64 0.45
CA HIS A 39 5.47 -1.79 1.54
C HIS A 39 4.32 -1.53 2.51
N HIS A 40 4.57 -1.75 3.79
CA HIS A 40 3.64 -1.35 4.85
C HIS A 40 3.90 0.11 5.22
N ILE A 41 2.91 0.97 4.99
CA ILE A 41 3.01 2.41 5.21
C ILE A 41 1.95 2.91 6.20
N ASP A 42 2.24 4.05 6.84
CA ASP A 42 1.27 4.81 7.60
C ASP A 42 1.13 6.23 7.04
N ARG A 43 0.09 6.93 7.52
CA ARG A 43 -0.20 8.29 7.08
C ARG A 43 0.98 9.23 7.32
N ALA A 44 1.60 9.14 8.50
CA ALA A 44 2.66 10.06 8.91
C ALA A 44 3.96 9.88 8.13
N ALA A 45 4.28 8.66 7.68
CA ALA A 45 5.39 8.41 6.78
C ALA A 45 5.05 9.04 5.42
N VAL A 46 3.91 8.69 4.84
CA VAL A 46 3.54 9.12 3.48
C VAL A 46 3.48 10.64 3.36
N GLU A 47 2.94 11.33 4.36
CA GLU A 47 2.86 12.81 4.36
C GLU A 47 4.22 13.48 4.57
N ARG A 48 5.16 12.87 5.31
CA ARG A 48 6.44 13.51 5.68
C ARG A 48 7.64 13.11 4.83
N ILE A 49 7.65 11.86 4.34
CA ILE A 49 8.84 11.22 3.78
C ILE A 49 8.60 10.93 2.29
N GLN A 50 7.48 10.32 1.93
CA GLN A 50 7.18 9.92 0.55
C GLN A 50 6.37 10.99 -0.20
N THR A 51 7.07 12.08 -0.57
CA THR A 51 6.45 13.26 -1.22
C THR A 51 5.57 12.87 -2.40
N GLY A 52 4.31 13.31 -2.39
CA GLY A 52 3.32 13.11 -3.45
C GLY A 52 2.67 11.73 -3.51
N LEU A 53 3.10 10.75 -2.69
CA LEU A 53 2.45 9.44 -2.67
C LEU A 53 1.03 9.56 -2.10
N PHE A 54 0.85 10.34 -1.03
CA PHE A 54 -0.47 10.54 -0.43
C PHE A 54 -1.47 11.10 -1.44
N ASP A 55 -1.07 12.17 -2.14
CA ASP A 55 -1.90 12.85 -3.13
C ASP A 55 -2.26 11.94 -4.29
N TYR A 56 -1.32 11.11 -4.74
CA TYR A 56 -1.56 10.12 -5.79
C TYR A 56 -2.54 9.03 -5.34
N LEU A 57 -2.38 8.44 -4.15
CA LEU A 57 -3.32 7.44 -3.65
C LEU A 57 -4.72 8.02 -3.44
N HIS A 58 -4.78 9.28 -2.99
CA HIS A 58 -6.03 10.01 -2.82
C HIS A 58 -6.74 10.25 -4.15
N SER A 59 -6.02 10.67 -5.20
CA SER A 59 -6.63 10.89 -6.52
C SER A 59 -7.20 9.60 -7.10
N ILE A 60 -6.47 8.48 -7.02
CA ILE A 60 -6.96 7.17 -7.49
C ILE A 60 -8.21 6.75 -6.71
N PHE A 61 -8.23 6.95 -5.39
CA PHE A 61 -9.41 6.63 -4.59
C PHE A 61 -10.62 7.50 -4.95
N ALA A 62 -10.42 8.81 -5.15
CA ALA A 62 -11.47 9.73 -5.56
C ALA A 62 -12.06 9.33 -6.92
N ASP A 63 -11.21 8.96 -7.89
CA ASP A 63 -11.65 8.49 -9.20
C ASP A 63 -12.47 7.19 -9.11
N GLU A 64 -12.08 6.24 -8.26
CA GLU A 64 -12.84 5.00 -8.04
C GLU A 64 -14.21 5.23 -7.37
N VAL A 65 -14.28 6.22 -6.46
CA VAL A 65 -15.54 6.66 -5.86
C VAL A 65 -16.44 7.32 -6.91
N ASP A 66 -15.88 8.21 -7.75
CA ASP A 66 -16.65 8.93 -8.79
C ASP A 66 -17.20 8.00 -9.88
N LYS A 67 -16.53 6.89 -10.16
CA LYS A 67 -17.07 5.84 -11.04
C LYS A 67 -18.33 5.20 -10.46
N GLY A 68 -18.49 5.15 -9.13
CA GLY A 68 -19.67 4.61 -8.46
C GLY A 68 -19.89 3.11 -8.63
N LEU A 69 -18.84 2.34 -8.95
CA LEU A 69 -18.94 0.90 -9.25
C LEU A 69 -18.41 -0.01 -8.13
N THR A 70 -17.51 0.51 -7.29
CA THR A 70 -16.73 -0.31 -6.34
C THR A 70 -17.02 0.06 -4.88
N TYR A 71 -17.00 1.35 -4.57
CA TYR A 71 -17.16 1.85 -3.20
C TYR A 71 -18.61 2.31 -2.93
N PRO A 72 -19.22 1.93 -1.79
CA PRO A 72 -20.54 2.44 -1.41
C PRO A 72 -20.54 3.89 -0.94
N GLN A 73 -19.36 4.51 -0.78
CA GLN A 73 -19.22 5.89 -0.31
C GLN A 73 -19.33 6.86 -1.48
N GLU A 74 -20.23 7.84 -1.40
CA GLU A 74 -20.44 8.84 -2.46
C GLU A 74 -19.71 10.18 -2.18
N ASP A 75 -19.31 10.41 -0.92
CA ASP A 75 -18.89 11.75 -0.43
C ASP A 75 -17.44 11.84 0.09
N ILE A 76 -16.64 10.77 0.02
CA ILE A 76 -15.25 10.80 0.51
C ILE A 76 -14.32 11.28 -0.61
N ARG A 77 -14.28 12.61 -0.82
CA ARG A 77 -13.34 13.25 -1.76
C ARG A 77 -12.31 14.14 -1.05
N ASP A 78 -12.58 14.53 0.18
CA ASP A 78 -11.67 15.38 0.94
C ASP A 78 -10.39 14.60 1.36
N PRO A 79 -9.19 15.17 1.18
CA PRO A 79 -7.94 14.54 1.59
C PRO A 79 -7.90 14.12 3.05
N ALA A 80 -8.47 14.91 3.96
CA ALA A 80 -8.49 14.55 5.38
C ALA A 80 -9.44 13.37 5.64
N ALA A 81 -10.61 13.35 5.01
CA ALA A 81 -11.56 12.25 5.07
C ALA A 81 -10.98 10.95 4.49
N PHE A 82 -10.30 11.02 3.35
CA PHE A 82 -9.54 9.90 2.77
C PHE A 82 -8.49 9.40 3.75
N GLY A 83 -7.67 10.31 4.30
CA GLY A 83 -6.65 9.96 5.29
C GLY A 83 -7.24 9.26 6.52
N THR A 84 -8.34 9.75 7.07
CA THR A 84 -9.03 9.13 8.21
C THR A 84 -9.66 7.78 7.84
N TYR A 85 -10.15 7.61 6.62
CA TYR A 85 -10.78 6.39 6.16
C TYR A 85 -9.74 5.30 5.84
N PHE A 86 -8.86 5.58 4.88
CA PHE A 86 -7.94 4.62 4.29
C PHE A 86 -6.79 4.27 5.23
N PHE A 87 -6.29 5.24 5.99
CA PHE A 87 -5.22 5.03 6.99
C PHE A 87 -5.78 4.79 8.40
N GLY A 88 -7.07 4.46 8.52
CA GLY A 88 -7.68 4.04 9.79
C GLY A 88 -7.21 2.67 10.29
N GLY A 89 -6.36 1.98 9.53
CA GLY A 89 -5.79 0.67 9.83
C GLY A 89 -4.35 0.53 9.33
N ASP A 90 -4.02 -0.62 8.76
CA ASP A 90 -2.78 -0.88 8.03
C ASP A 90 -2.98 -0.54 6.56
N VAL A 91 -1.97 0.01 5.91
CA VAL A 91 -1.98 0.27 4.47
C VAL A 91 -0.79 -0.41 3.83
N LEU A 92 -1.04 -1.17 2.79
CA LEU A 92 -0.05 -1.82 1.95
C LEU A 92 -0.04 -1.16 0.59
N VAL A 93 1.14 -0.80 0.08
CA VAL A 93 1.32 -0.27 -1.28
C VAL A 93 2.27 -1.18 -2.04
N ALA A 94 1.82 -1.59 -3.22
CA ALA A 94 2.59 -2.38 -4.16
C ALA A 94 3.27 -1.46 -5.18
N ILE A 95 4.59 -1.58 -5.33
CA ILE A 95 5.39 -0.83 -6.30
C ILE A 95 6.02 -1.82 -7.29
N ALA A 96 5.70 -1.67 -8.57
CA ALA A 96 6.28 -2.43 -9.66
C ALA A 96 7.73 -2.02 -9.89
N GLY A 97 8.64 -3.00 -9.86
CA GLY A 97 10.02 -2.87 -10.28
C GLY A 97 10.20 -3.15 -11.78
N LYS A 98 11.19 -2.51 -12.39
CA LYS A 98 11.68 -2.81 -13.74
C LYS A 98 13.18 -3.08 -13.66
N GLY A 99 13.65 -4.09 -14.38
CA GLY A 99 15.06 -4.49 -14.37
C GLY A 99 15.35 -5.53 -13.30
N ASP A 100 16.60 -5.57 -12.85
CA ASP A 100 17.02 -6.55 -11.86
C ASP A 100 16.39 -6.25 -10.50
N PRO A 101 15.87 -7.27 -9.79
CA PRO A 101 15.44 -7.09 -8.42
C PRO A 101 16.64 -6.63 -7.56
N PRO A 102 16.39 -5.89 -6.45
CA PRO A 102 17.44 -5.57 -5.48
C PRO A 102 18.19 -6.86 -5.11
N ALA A 103 19.51 -6.77 -4.95
CA ALA A 103 20.33 -7.93 -4.62
C ALA A 103 19.85 -8.53 -3.29
N ILE A 104 19.41 -9.78 -3.32
CA ILE A 104 18.99 -10.53 -2.13
C ILE A 104 20.01 -11.66 -1.94
N GLU A 105 20.49 -11.84 -0.72
CA GLU A 105 21.47 -12.89 -0.38
C GLU A 105 20.94 -14.32 -0.58
N SER A 106 19.65 -14.48 -0.91
CA SER A 106 18.97 -15.76 -1.08
C SER A 106 18.58 -16.01 -2.54
N GLU A 107 19.07 -17.12 -3.10
CA GLU A 107 18.65 -17.63 -4.42
C GLU A 107 17.26 -18.32 -4.40
N ALA A 108 16.57 -18.33 -3.26
CA ALA A 108 15.26 -18.97 -3.14
C ALA A 108 14.19 -18.18 -3.92
N ARG A 109 13.51 -18.86 -4.86
CA ARG A 109 12.31 -18.32 -5.53
C ARG A 109 11.15 -18.20 -4.54
N GLY A 110 10.39 -17.10 -4.60
CA GLY A 110 9.26 -16.85 -3.72
C GLY A 110 9.26 -15.46 -3.08
N VAL A 111 8.47 -15.31 -2.02
CA VAL A 111 8.37 -14.04 -1.26
C VAL A 111 9.61 -13.85 -0.42
N ARG A 112 10.26 -12.69 -0.53
CA ARG A 112 11.48 -12.37 0.21
C ARG A 112 11.32 -11.05 0.94
N GLU A 113 11.72 -11.00 2.21
CA GLU A 113 11.80 -9.72 2.93
C GLU A 113 12.99 -8.92 2.42
N ILE A 114 12.81 -7.61 2.26
CA ILE A 114 13.84 -6.69 1.78
C ILE A 114 13.85 -5.41 2.63
N GLU A 115 15.03 -4.80 2.76
CA GLU A 115 15.18 -3.47 3.32
C GLU A 115 15.17 -2.42 2.20
N GLN A 116 13.97 -2.06 1.73
CA GLN A 116 13.79 -1.05 0.69
C GLN A 116 12.63 -0.12 1.05
N SER A 117 12.82 1.19 0.89
CA SER A 117 11.73 2.16 1.07
C SER A 117 10.88 2.30 -0.20
N PRO A 118 9.64 2.81 -0.10
CA PRO A 118 8.82 3.10 -1.28
C PRO A 118 9.51 4.02 -2.30
N ASP A 119 10.24 5.04 -1.84
CA ASP A 119 10.97 5.95 -2.72
C ASP A 119 12.15 5.27 -3.43
N ALA A 120 12.86 4.37 -2.73
CA ALA A 120 13.92 3.58 -3.35
C ALA A 120 13.35 2.62 -4.40
N ALA A 121 12.19 2.01 -4.14
CA ALA A 121 11.48 1.17 -5.11
C ALA A 121 10.97 1.96 -6.32
N ARG A 122 10.51 3.20 -6.11
CA ARG A 122 10.10 4.13 -7.18
C ARG A 122 11.25 4.44 -8.14
N ASN A 123 12.48 4.54 -7.64
CA ASN A 123 13.69 4.75 -8.44
C ASN A 123 13.55 5.93 -9.43
N GLY A 124 13.05 7.07 -8.94
CA GLY A 124 12.88 8.31 -9.71
C GLY A 124 11.68 8.36 -10.67
N ARG A 125 10.92 7.27 -10.83
CA ARG A 125 9.67 7.24 -11.62
C ARG A 125 8.55 8.05 -10.94
N THR A 126 7.49 8.35 -11.68
CA THR A 126 6.26 8.89 -11.08
C THR A 126 5.51 7.79 -10.33
N TRP A 127 4.65 8.18 -9.37
CA TRP A 127 3.80 7.21 -8.66
C TRP A 127 2.81 6.53 -9.60
N GLU A 128 2.33 7.25 -10.62
CA GLU A 128 1.46 6.72 -11.68
C GLU A 128 2.11 5.56 -12.45
N GLU A 129 3.40 5.68 -12.77
CA GLU A 129 4.12 4.66 -13.53
C GLU A 129 4.47 3.40 -12.71
N CYS A 130 4.60 3.53 -11.39
CA CYS A 130 5.18 2.47 -10.56
C CYS A 130 4.23 1.88 -9.51
N VAL A 131 3.18 2.58 -9.07
CA VAL A 131 2.22 2.00 -8.11
C VAL A 131 1.36 0.98 -8.84
N ALA A 132 1.51 -0.28 -8.47
CA ALA A 132 0.73 -1.39 -9.03
C ALA A 132 -0.64 -1.56 -8.34
N GLY A 133 -0.76 -1.06 -7.11
CA GLY A 133 -1.99 -1.14 -6.33
C GLY A 133 -1.74 -0.85 -4.86
N PHE A 134 -2.82 -0.69 -4.11
CA PHE A 134 -2.76 -0.42 -2.68
C PHE A 134 -4.03 -0.91 -2.00
N TYR A 135 -3.91 -1.30 -0.73
CA TYR A 135 -5.00 -1.91 0.02
C TYR A 135 -4.90 -1.59 1.50
N TYR A 136 -6.03 -1.32 2.14
CA TYR A 136 -6.09 -1.15 3.59
C TYR A 136 -6.51 -2.45 4.29
N VAL A 137 -5.95 -2.73 5.46
CA VAL A 137 -6.40 -3.78 6.36
C VAL A 137 -6.85 -3.15 7.66
N LYS A 138 -8.07 -3.44 8.08
CA LYS A 138 -8.69 -2.83 9.25
C LYS A 138 -9.64 -3.82 9.90
N PRO A 139 -9.76 -3.83 11.24
CA PRO A 139 -10.81 -4.59 11.90
C PRO A 139 -12.19 -4.20 11.37
N ASN A 140 -12.94 -5.19 10.90
CA ASN A 140 -14.30 -4.96 10.42
C ASN A 140 -15.29 -4.81 11.56
N TYR A 141 -15.01 -5.39 12.74
CA TYR A 141 -15.87 -5.35 13.92
C TYR A 141 -15.10 -4.85 15.15
N PRO A 142 -15.77 -4.20 16.11
CA PRO A 142 -15.15 -3.79 17.37
C PRO A 142 -14.97 -4.97 18.34
N GLY A 143 -14.11 -4.76 19.35
CA GLY A 143 -13.92 -5.66 20.49
C GLY A 143 -13.46 -7.07 20.10
N ARG A 144 -13.95 -8.09 20.80
CA ARG A 144 -13.49 -9.50 20.67
C ARG A 144 -13.69 -10.14 19.29
N SER A 145 -14.41 -9.48 18.39
CA SER A 145 -14.57 -9.93 16.99
C SER A 145 -13.52 -9.34 16.04
N SER A 146 -12.56 -8.57 16.57
CA SER A 146 -11.48 -7.93 15.82
C SER A 146 -10.20 -8.77 15.75
N THR A 147 -10.11 -9.86 16.53
CA THR A 147 -8.88 -10.66 16.81
C THR A 147 -7.75 -9.86 17.48
N VAL A 148 -7.87 -8.53 17.63
CA VAL A 148 -6.83 -7.64 18.18
C VAL A 148 -6.85 -7.54 19.72
N ASP A 149 -7.70 -8.32 20.40
CA ASP A 149 -7.93 -8.31 21.86
C ASP A 149 -7.26 -9.50 22.61
N LEU A 150 -6.06 -9.92 22.22
CA LEU A 150 -5.24 -10.87 23.01
C LEU A 150 -3.90 -10.26 23.42
#